data_AF-H8IMM3-F1
#
_entry.id   AF-H8IMM3-F1
#
_cell.length_a   1.000
_cell.length_b   1.000
_cell.length_c   1.000
_cell.angle_alpha   90.00
_cell.angle_beta   90.00
_cell.angle_gamma   90.00
#
_symmetry.space_group_name_H-M   'P 1'
#
loop_
_entity.id
_entity.type
_entity.pdbx_description
1 polymer ?
#
loop_
_entity_poly.entity_id
_entity_poly.type
_entity_poly.pdbx_seq_one_letter_code
_entity_poly.pdbx_strand_id
1 'polypeptide(L)'
;MSPSWNGKYSLVRYAAGKTGTSVAATQAEATFSADYVFTTACSSGRCVATATDGPTPKNPTLPRPSRYTWDGAKWVERFDFQWDCYMGEGVPKVWAPARSWAFYTPQADGSLRGVWHTDINGGPCRGTVEMPVAAFAAGTA
;
A
#
# COMPACT_ATOMS: atom_id res chain seq x y z
N MET A 1 16.99 12.45 15.97
CA MET A 1 15.60 12.01 16.22
C MET A 1 15.39 10.67 15.53
N SER A 2 14.80 9.70 16.21
CA SER A 2 14.42 8.43 15.59
C SER A 2 13.18 8.64 14.71
N PRO A 3 13.08 8.01 13.53
CA PRO A 3 11.89 8.10 12.70
C PRO A 3 10.70 7.49 13.43
N SER A 4 9.52 8.11 13.32
CA SER A 4 8.31 7.59 13.94
C SER A 4 7.10 7.75 13.03
N TRP A 5 6.29 6.71 12.99
CA TRP A 5 4.95 6.70 12.41
C TRP A 5 4.05 6.02 13.44
N ASN A 6 3.36 6.83 14.26
CA ASN A 6 2.62 6.38 15.44
C ASN A 6 1.25 7.06 15.52
N GLY A 7 0.22 6.31 15.92
CA GLY A 7 -1.15 6.80 16.08
C GLY A 7 -2.08 6.37 14.95
N LYS A 8 -3.29 6.92 14.92
CA LYS A 8 -4.30 6.56 13.92
C LYS A 8 -4.09 7.35 12.63
N TYR A 9 -4.01 6.65 11.49
CA TYR A 9 -3.87 7.25 10.16
C TYR A 9 -4.89 6.68 9.18
N SER A 10 -5.44 7.55 8.34
CA SER A 10 -6.18 7.16 7.14
C SER A 10 -5.21 7.03 5.97
N LEU A 11 -5.03 5.81 5.47
CA LEU A 11 -4.23 5.53 4.29
C LEU A 11 -5.10 5.67 3.04
N VAL A 12 -4.81 6.68 2.23
CA VAL A 12 -5.49 6.97 0.98
C VAL A 12 -4.72 6.38 -0.19
N ARG A 13 -5.42 5.65 -1.05
CA ARG A 13 -4.92 5.08 -2.30
C ARG A 13 -5.63 5.79 -3.45
N TYR A 14 -4.89 6.61 -4.20
CA TYR A 14 -5.44 7.41 -5.30
C TYR A 14 -5.60 6.59 -6.58
N ALA A 15 -6.40 5.52 -6.51
CA ALA A 15 -6.56 4.55 -7.60
C ALA A 15 -7.14 5.16 -8.89
N ALA A 16 -7.87 6.27 -8.77
CA ALA A 16 -8.38 7.00 -9.94
C ALA A 16 -7.27 7.62 -10.81
N GLY A 17 -6.09 7.84 -10.23
CA GLY A 17 -4.91 8.38 -10.91
C GLY A 17 -3.81 7.34 -11.09
N LYS A 18 -4.14 6.04 -11.07
CA LYS A 18 -3.14 5.00 -11.29
C LYS A 18 -2.66 4.98 -12.74
N THR A 19 -1.41 4.61 -12.94
CA THR A 19 -0.72 4.54 -14.23
C THR A 19 0.07 3.26 -14.34
N GLY A 20 0.59 2.93 -15.53
CA GLY A 20 1.44 1.75 -15.71
C GLY A 20 1.19 1.03 -17.03
N THR A 21 1.86 -0.10 -17.21
CA THR A 21 1.79 -0.90 -18.44
C THR A 21 0.73 -2.01 -18.41
N SER A 22 0.21 -2.33 -17.22
CA SER A 22 -0.86 -3.32 -17.06
C SER A 22 -2.21 -2.74 -17.51
N VAL A 23 -3.09 -3.57 -18.07
CA VAL A 23 -4.50 -3.21 -18.27
C VAL A 23 -5.19 -2.82 -16.95
N ALA A 24 -4.73 -3.36 -15.82
CA ALA A 24 -5.27 -3.00 -14.51
C ALA A 24 -5.03 -1.50 -14.18
N ALA A 25 -4.00 -0.88 -14.76
CA ALA A 25 -3.73 0.55 -14.58
C ALA A 25 -4.68 1.44 -15.39
N THR A 26 -5.30 0.92 -16.46
CA THR A 26 -6.22 1.70 -17.30
C THR A 26 -7.69 1.53 -16.89
N GLN A 27 -7.97 0.52 -16.06
CA GLN A 27 -9.31 0.28 -15.52
C GLN A 27 -9.72 1.33 -14.50
N ALA A 28 -10.91 1.89 -14.66
CA ALA A 28 -11.45 2.87 -13.72
C ALA A 28 -11.61 2.27 -12.32
N GLU A 29 -11.08 2.97 -11.32
CA GLU A 29 -11.15 2.57 -9.92
C GLU A 29 -11.24 3.82 -9.05
N ALA A 30 -12.22 3.89 -8.14
CA ALA A 30 -12.38 5.05 -7.28
C ALA A 30 -11.23 5.13 -6.27
N THR A 31 -10.82 6.36 -5.90
CA THR A 31 -9.93 6.57 -4.75
C THR A 31 -10.60 6.00 -3.50
N PHE A 32 -9.84 5.26 -2.69
CA PHE A 32 -10.33 4.66 -1.47
C PHE A 32 -9.36 4.88 -0.32
N SER A 33 -9.87 4.82 0.90
CA SER A 33 -9.08 4.92 2.12
C SER A 33 -9.47 3.85 3.14
N ALA A 34 -8.56 3.62 4.08
CA ALA A 34 -8.83 2.82 5.26
C ALA A 34 -7.97 3.32 6.42
N ASP A 35 -8.56 3.31 7.61
CA ASP A 35 -7.89 3.72 8.83
C ASP A 35 -7.11 2.55 9.43
N TYR A 36 -5.95 2.86 10.01
CA TYR A 36 -5.10 1.91 10.73
C TYR A 36 -4.50 2.60 11.95
N VAL A 37 -4.13 1.82 12.95
CA VAL A 37 -3.28 2.25 14.06
C VAL A 37 -1.84 1.85 13.76
N PHE A 38 -0.93 2.81 13.82
CA PHE A 38 0.49 2.59 13.62
C PHE A 38 1.26 2.60 14.93
N THR A 39 2.18 1.65 15.07
CA THR A 39 3.19 1.64 16.15
C THR A 39 4.57 1.40 15.55
N THR A 40 5.54 2.20 15.98
CA THR A 40 6.94 2.12 15.54
C THR A 40 7.82 1.53 16.63
N ALA A 41 8.58 0.49 16.27
CA ALA A 41 9.63 -0.07 17.10
C ALA A 41 11.00 0.10 16.42
N CYS A 42 11.97 0.64 17.15
CA CYS A 42 13.35 0.79 16.68
C CYS A 42 14.30 -0.06 17.51
N SER A 43 15.09 -0.92 16.87
CA SER A 43 16.12 -1.74 17.51
C SER A 43 17.35 -1.85 16.60
N SER A 44 18.54 -1.71 17.18
CA SER A 44 19.83 -1.84 16.47
C SER A 44 19.92 -1.05 15.15
N GLY A 45 19.44 0.19 15.15
CA GLY A 45 19.47 1.07 13.96
C GLY A 45 18.38 0.79 12.91
N ARG A 46 17.51 -0.20 13.14
CA ARG A 46 16.37 -0.52 12.26
C ARG A 46 15.06 -0.10 12.93
N CYS A 47 14.27 0.70 12.24
CA CYS A 47 12.94 1.10 12.68
C CYS A 47 11.86 0.46 11.79
N VAL A 48 10.83 -0.11 12.42
CA VAL A 48 9.69 -0.75 11.74
C VAL A 48 8.39 -0.17 12.30
N ALA A 49 7.58 0.41 11.41
CA ALA A 49 6.21 0.81 11.70
C ALA A 49 5.26 -0.32 11.31
N THR A 50 4.40 -0.75 12.24
CA THR A 50 3.42 -1.83 12.04
C THR A 50 2.03 -1.24 12.04
N ALA A 51 1.23 -1.56 11.01
CA ALA A 51 -0.15 -1.12 10.87
C ALA A 51 -1.12 -2.21 11.36
N THR A 52 -1.92 -1.88 12.37
CA THR A 52 -2.95 -2.75 12.97
C THR A 52 -4.33 -2.12 12.88
N ASP A 53 -5.36 -2.85 13.32
CA ASP A 53 -6.75 -2.38 13.45
C ASP A 53 -7.36 -1.81 12.17
N GLY A 54 -6.83 -2.23 11.02
CA GLY A 54 -7.41 -1.94 9.71
C GLY A 54 -8.46 -2.97 9.29
N PRO A 55 -9.24 -2.65 8.25
CA PRO A 55 -10.23 -3.57 7.71
C PRO A 55 -9.58 -4.84 7.19
N THR A 56 -10.28 -5.97 7.23
CA THR A 56 -9.83 -7.22 6.63
C THR A 56 -9.72 -7.06 5.10
N PRO A 57 -8.52 -7.17 4.48
CA PRO A 57 -8.42 -7.16 3.03
C PRO A 57 -9.27 -8.23 2.36
N LYS A 58 -9.94 -7.84 1.27
CA LYS A 58 -10.70 -8.74 0.38
C LYS A 58 -9.82 -9.79 -0.28
N ASN A 59 -8.55 -9.47 -0.51
CA ASN A 59 -7.57 -10.40 -1.04
C ASN A 59 -6.88 -11.14 0.13
N PRO A 60 -7.17 -12.45 0.32
CA PRO A 60 -6.65 -13.18 1.47
C PRO A 60 -5.14 -13.42 1.39
N THR A 61 -4.52 -13.25 0.21
CA THR A 61 -3.08 -13.50 0.00
C THR A 61 -2.20 -12.33 0.44
N LEU A 62 -2.79 -11.18 0.79
CA LEU A 62 -2.05 -10.05 1.33
C LEU A 62 -1.52 -10.38 2.73
N PRO A 63 -0.22 -10.13 3.01
CA PRO A 63 0.34 -10.35 4.33
C PRO A 63 -0.25 -9.38 5.35
N ARG A 64 -0.38 -9.86 6.59
CA ARG A 64 -0.91 -9.08 7.72
C ARG A 64 -0.07 -9.34 8.98
N PRO A 65 0.15 -8.33 9.84
CA PRO A 65 -0.07 -6.90 9.59
C PRO A 65 0.92 -6.34 8.56
N SER A 66 0.57 -5.19 7.97
CA SER A 66 1.50 -4.43 7.12
C SER A 66 2.67 -3.90 7.95
N ARG A 67 3.88 -3.95 7.38
CA ARG A 67 5.12 -3.57 8.07
C ARG A 67 6.01 -2.72 7.17
N TYR A 68 6.28 -1.50 7.61
CA TYR A 68 7.10 -0.54 6.90
C TYR A 68 8.44 -0.38 7.61
N THR A 69 9.54 -0.64 6.91
CA THR A 69 10.89 -0.39 7.43
C THR A 69 11.36 1.00 7.00
N TRP A 70 11.96 1.75 7.93
CA TRP A 70 12.60 3.02 7.59
C TRP A 70 13.89 2.79 6.80
N ASP A 71 14.06 3.50 5.68
CA ASP A 71 15.25 3.37 4.82
C ASP A 71 16.27 4.51 4.96
N GLY A 72 16.03 5.46 5.86
CA GLY A 72 16.83 6.69 6.00
C GLY A 72 16.07 7.96 5.61
N ALA A 73 15.04 7.85 4.76
CA ALA A 73 14.25 8.98 4.29
C ALA A 73 12.74 8.71 4.18
N LYS A 74 12.34 7.44 4.02
CA LYS A 74 10.95 7.02 3.82
C LYS A 74 10.68 5.67 4.47
N TRP A 75 9.40 5.44 4.76
CA TRP A 75 8.87 4.18 5.24
C TRP A 75 8.56 3.28 4.05
N VAL A 76 9.13 2.07 4.00
CA VAL A 76 9.01 1.16 2.86
C VAL A 76 8.46 -0.18 3.29
N GLU A 77 7.38 -0.61 2.65
CA GLU A 77 6.85 -1.96 2.74
C GLU A 77 7.08 -2.68 1.41
N ARG A 78 7.39 -3.98 1.48
CA ARG A 78 7.53 -4.87 0.32
C ARG A 78 6.83 -6.18 0.61
N PHE A 79 6.05 -6.70 -0.34
CA PHE A 79 5.39 -7.99 -0.19
C PHE A 79 5.05 -8.65 -1.52
N ASP A 80 4.94 -9.96 -1.48
CA ASP A 80 4.40 -10.78 -2.56
C ASP A 80 2.94 -11.13 -2.24
N PHE A 81 2.10 -11.23 -3.27
CA PHE A 81 0.69 -11.60 -3.16
C PHE A 81 0.17 -12.15 -4.52
N GLN A 82 -1.10 -12.54 -4.57
CA GLN A 82 -1.78 -12.86 -5.83
C GLN A 82 -2.59 -11.65 -6.28
N TRP A 83 -2.28 -11.10 -7.46
CA TRP A 83 -3.09 -10.07 -8.10
C TRP A 83 -4.41 -10.65 -8.58
N ASP A 84 -5.51 -10.01 -8.21
CA ASP A 84 -6.85 -10.30 -8.72
C ASP A 84 -7.06 -9.50 -10.02
N CYS A 85 -6.87 -10.14 -11.17
CA CYS A 85 -7.09 -9.47 -12.45
C CYS A 85 -8.59 -9.34 -12.71
N TYR A 86 -9.11 -8.11 -12.67
CA TYR A 86 -10.49 -7.83 -13.03
C TYR A 86 -10.70 -8.00 -14.53
N MET A 87 -11.56 -8.96 -14.90
CA MET A 87 -11.85 -9.33 -16.29
C MET A 87 -13.20 -8.81 -16.80
N GLY A 88 -13.89 -7.98 -16.01
CA GLY A 88 -15.26 -7.54 -16.27
C GLY A 88 -16.28 -8.14 -15.31
N GLU A 89 -17.48 -7.58 -15.30
CA GLU A 89 -18.57 -8.06 -14.45
C GLU A 89 -19.01 -9.47 -14.85
N GLY A 90 -19.23 -10.34 -13.85
CA GLY A 90 -19.65 -11.73 -14.07
C GLY A 90 -18.56 -12.67 -14.58
N VAL A 91 -17.37 -12.16 -14.93
CA VAL A 91 -16.24 -12.98 -15.40
C VAL A 91 -15.43 -13.48 -14.20
N PRO A 92 -15.08 -14.78 -14.14
CA PRO A 92 -14.23 -15.32 -13.08
C PRO A 92 -12.89 -14.60 -12.96
N LYS A 93 -12.45 -14.47 -11.71
CA LYS A 93 -11.16 -13.86 -11.36
C LYS A 93 -10.01 -14.66 -11.92
N VAL A 94 -9.03 -13.97 -12.50
CA VAL A 94 -7.76 -14.58 -12.91
C VAL A 94 -6.67 -14.10 -11.96
N TRP A 95 -6.11 -15.04 -11.20
CA TRP A 95 -5.06 -14.74 -10.24
C TRP A 95 -3.69 -14.86 -10.88
N ALA A 96 -2.80 -13.90 -10.60
CA ALA A 96 -1.41 -13.95 -11.05
C ALA A 96 -0.46 -13.55 -9.91
N PRO A 97 0.72 -14.18 -9.76
CA PRO A 97 1.71 -13.73 -8.81
C PRO A 97 2.12 -12.28 -9.05
N ALA A 98 2.18 -11.49 -7.98
CA ALA A 98 2.58 -10.10 -8.04
C ALA A 98 3.43 -9.71 -6.84
N ARG A 99 4.25 -8.68 -7.03
CA ARG A 99 5.09 -8.08 -6.00
C ARG A 99 4.77 -6.61 -5.90
N SER A 100 4.49 -6.15 -4.69
CA SER A 100 4.24 -4.75 -4.40
C SER A 100 5.31 -4.16 -3.50
N TRP A 101 5.51 -2.86 -3.65
CA TRP A 101 6.13 -2.04 -2.63
C TRP A 101 5.45 -0.69 -2.54
N ALA A 102 5.22 -0.26 -1.30
CA ALA A 102 4.67 1.05 -1.01
C ALA A 102 5.70 1.82 -0.20
N PHE A 103 5.90 3.08 -0.56
CA PHE A 103 6.73 3.99 0.22
C PHE A 103 5.97 5.24 0.63
N TYR A 104 6.30 5.74 1.82
CA TYR A 104 5.70 6.91 2.43
C TYR A 104 6.80 7.80 3.00
N THR A 105 6.93 9.00 2.42
CA THR A 105 7.84 10.04 2.87
C THR A 105 7.09 11.00 3.79
N PRO A 106 7.57 11.23 5.03
CA PRO A 106 7.01 12.25 5.91
C PRO A 106 7.05 13.65 5.28
N GLN A 107 5.99 14.43 5.49
CA GLN A 107 5.86 15.81 5.02
C GLN A 107 5.90 16.79 6.19
N ALA A 108 6.16 18.07 5.90
CA ALA A 108 6.20 19.13 6.92
C ALA A 108 4.84 19.36 7.61
N ASP A 109 3.74 19.04 6.93
CA ASP A 109 2.37 19.14 7.46
C ASP A 109 1.95 17.94 8.32
N GLY A 110 2.86 16.98 8.57
CA GLY A 110 2.61 15.76 9.33
C GLY A 110 1.93 14.65 8.53
N SER A 111 1.53 14.89 7.28
CA SER A 111 1.10 13.83 6.38
C SER A 111 2.28 12.98 5.92
N LEU A 112 2.00 11.81 5.35
CA LEU A 112 2.98 11.07 4.57
C LEU A 112 2.48 10.94 3.14
N ARG A 113 3.40 11.00 2.16
CA ARG A 113 3.10 10.91 0.73
C ARG A 113 4.04 9.93 0.05
N GLY A 114 3.57 9.25 -0.99
CA GLY A 114 4.46 8.46 -1.83
C GLY A 114 3.72 7.69 -2.90
N VAL A 115 4.26 6.52 -3.25
CA VAL A 115 3.75 5.69 -4.34
C VAL A 115 3.68 4.23 -3.90
N TRP A 116 2.63 3.55 -4.35
CA TRP A 116 2.53 2.11 -4.39
C TRP A 116 2.84 1.65 -5.81
N HIS A 117 3.87 0.83 -5.95
CA HIS A 117 4.22 0.14 -7.19
C HIS A 117 3.88 -1.33 -7.09
N THR A 118 3.34 -1.92 -8.16
CA THR A 118 3.12 -3.35 -8.28
C THR A 118 3.64 -3.89 -9.61
N ASP A 119 4.42 -4.96 -9.55
CA ASP A 119 4.74 -5.82 -10.69
C ASP A 119 3.81 -7.02 -10.71
N ILE A 120 3.11 -7.24 -11.82
CA ILE A 120 2.23 -8.39 -12.05
C ILE A 120 2.91 -9.33 -13.04
N ASN A 121 3.31 -10.51 -12.58
CA ASN A 121 4.25 -11.37 -13.30
C ASN A 121 3.62 -12.21 -14.42
N GLY A 122 2.29 -12.20 -14.57
CA GLY A 122 1.62 -13.04 -15.56
C GLY A 122 0.13 -12.76 -15.73
N GLY A 123 -0.50 -13.59 -16.56
CA GLY A 123 -1.92 -13.49 -16.87
C GLY A 123 -2.30 -12.22 -17.67
N PRO A 124 -3.62 -11.97 -17.82
CA PRO A 124 -4.13 -10.85 -18.61
C PRO A 124 -3.72 -9.47 -18.07
N CYS A 125 -3.45 -9.37 -16.76
CA CYS A 125 -3.00 -8.14 -16.11
C CYS A 125 -1.47 -8.01 -16.01
N ARG A 126 -0.69 -8.84 -16.72
CA ARG A 126 0.79 -8.73 -16.70
C ARG A 126 1.23 -7.31 -17.04
N GLY A 127 2.16 -6.77 -16.25
CA GLY A 127 2.68 -5.41 -16.40
C GLY A 127 2.85 -4.73 -15.05
N THR A 128 2.86 -3.41 -15.07
CA THR A 128 3.06 -2.57 -13.88
C THR A 128 1.82 -1.75 -13.55
N VAL A 129 1.64 -1.46 -12.26
CA VAL A 129 0.68 -0.48 -11.75
C VAL A 129 1.41 0.43 -10.75
N GLU A 130 1.35 1.73 -10.97
CA GLU A 130 1.79 2.78 -10.06
C GLU A 130 0.56 3.55 -9.57
N MET A 131 0.48 3.77 -8.27
CA MET A 131 -0.64 4.45 -7.64
C MET A 131 -0.11 5.42 -6.58
N PRO A 132 -0.44 6.72 -6.66
CA PRO A 132 -0.09 7.64 -5.60
C PRO A 132 -0.79 7.24 -4.29
N VAL A 133 -0.08 7.42 -3.17
CA VAL A 133 -0.60 7.12 -1.83
C VAL A 133 -0.33 8.26 -0.87
N ALA A 134 -1.18 8.37 0.14
CA ALA A 134 -0.99 9.29 1.27
C ALA A 134 -1.45 8.66 2.58
N ALA A 135 -0.92 9.16 3.69
CA ALA A 135 -1.42 8.86 5.02
C ALA A 135 -1.65 10.17 5.77
N PHE A 136 -2.86 10.34 6.30
CA PHE A 136 -3.24 11.52 7.08
C PHE A 136 -3.59 11.10 8.50
N ALA A 137 -3.17 11.88 9.50
CA ALA A 137 -3.58 11.64 10.87
C ALA A 137 -5.12 11.68 10.99
N ALA A 138 -5.70 10.66 11.64
CA ALA A 138 -7.14 10.47 11.77
C ALA A 138 -7.64 10.63 13.22
N GLY A 139 -6.87 11.33 14.06
CA GLY A 139 -7.15 11.54 15.48
C GLY A 139 -6.38 10.58 16.41
N THR A 140 -6.79 10.53 17.67
CA THR A 140 -6.21 9.61 18.66
C THR A 140 -6.67 8.18 18.39
N ALA A 141 -5.76 7.22 18.60
CA ALA A 141 -6.05 5.79 18.55
C ALA A 141 -6.97 5.35 19.70
#